data_AF-A0A3N5LD99-F1
#
_entry.id   AF-A0A3N5LD99-F1
#
_cell.length_a   1.000
_cell.length_b   1.000
_cell.length_c   1.000
_cell.angle_alpha   90.00
_cell.angle_beta   90.00
_cell.angle_gamma   90.00
#
_symmetry.space_group_name_H-M   'P 1'
#
loop_
_entity.id
_entity.type
_entity.pdbx_description
1 polymer ?
#
loop_
_entity_poly.entity_id
_entity_poly.type
_entity_poly.pdbx_seq_one_letter_code
_entity_poly.pdbx_strand_id
1 'polypeptide(L)'
;MNDFCVVGLGASAGGLAALKLMLEHLPGQTGVAFVLVQHLPADHRSALVELLRPAAKTPVSEASNGTVLEPDHFYVCPANANIALEDGVIRLVPLTEAQKGHMSIDAFFCSLAGDQQQRAVAVVLSGTGSDGAAGLRAVKAAGGLTFAQDPETAQYDGMPQSAIE
;
A
#
# COMPACT_ATOMS: atom_id res chain seq x y z
N MET A 1 -3.89 -15.14 -12.72
CA MET A 1 -3.68 -13.69 -12.98
C MET A 1 -5.03 -13.02 -13.15
N ASN A 2 -5.21 -11.88 -12.50
CA ASN A 2 -6.47 -11.15 -12.48
C ASN A 2 -6.57 -10.23 -13.71
N ASP A 3 -7.79 -9.94 -14.15
CA ASP A 3 -8.06 -9.09 -15.34
C ASP A 3 -8.15 -7.59 -15.02
N PHE A 4 -7.75 -7.18 -13.81
CA PHE A 4 -7.84 -5.80 -13.32
C PHE A 4 -6.51 -5.30 -12.75
N CYS A 5 -6.39 -3.98 -12.56
CA CYS A 5 -5.19 -3.37 -11.97
C CYS A 5 -5.16 -3.54 -10.46
N VAL A 6 -3.96 -3.72 -9.90
CA VAL A 6 -3.76 -3.75 -8.45
C VAL A 6 -2.95 -2.53 -8.04
N VAL A 7 -3.52 -1.73 -7.15
CA VAL A 7 -2.94 -0.49 -6.63
C VAL A 7 -2.30 -0.77 -5.26
N GLY A 8 -0.98 -0.77 -5.22
CA GLY A 8 -0.22 -0.76 -3.98
C GLY A 8 -0.07 0.66 -3.43
N LEU A 9 -0.39 0.84 -2.15
CA LEU A 9 -0.25 2.11 -1.43
C LEU A 9 0.79 1.96 -0.32
N GLY A 10 1.75 2.87 -0.27
CA GLY A 10 2.78 2.94 0.76
C GLY A 10 2.68 4.24 1.54
N ALA A 11 2.61 4.19 2.87
CA ALA A 11 2.49 5.37 3.71
C ALA A 11 3.16 5.20 5.09
N SER A 12 3.50 6.30 5.73
CA SER A 12 4.12 6.30 7.07
C SER A 12 3.57 7.47 7.91
N ALA A 13 4.44 8.31 8.48
CA ALA A 13 4.05 9.50 9.22
C ALA A 13 3.16 10.43 8.37
N GLY A 14 2.00 10.83 8.92
CA GLY A 14 0.99 11.61 8.19
C GLY A 14 0.16 10.85 7.16
N GLY A 15 0.45 9.56 6.94
CA GLY A 15 -0.23 8.71 5.97
C GLY A 15 -1.75 8.63 6.16
N LEU A 16 -2.23 8.58 7.40
CA LEU A 16 -3.67 8.49 7.69
C LEU A 16 -4.47 9.66 7.10
N ALA A 17 -3.96 10.90 7.19
CA ALA A 17 -4.65 12.07 6.67
C ALA A 17 -4.69 12.04 5.13
N ALA A 18 -3.58 11.67 4.49
CA ALA A 18 -3.50 11.51 3.04
C ALA A 18 -4.44 10.41 2.53
N LEU A 19 -4.48 9.27 3.22
CA LEU A 19 -5.35 8.14 2.88
C LEU A 19 -6.84 8.49 3.01
N LYS A 20 -7.24 9.19 4.08
CA LYS A 20 -8.63 9.66 4.23
C LYS A 20 -9.04 10.57 3.09
N LEU A 21 -8.20 11.56 2.76
CA LEU A 21 -8.47 12.49 1.67
C LEU A 21 -8.61 11.77 0.33
N MET A 22 -7.72 10.80 0.06
CA MET A 22 -7.81 9.96 -1.14
C MET A 22 -9.12 9.17 -1.18
N LEU A 23 -9.48 8.49 -0.08
CA LEU A 23 -10.67 7.64 -0.01
C LEU A 23 -11.98 8.43 -0.14
N GLU A 24 -12.05 9.65 0.40
CA GLU A 24 -13.23 10.53 0.26
C GLU A 24 -13.56 10.82 -1.21
N HIS A 25 -12.53 10.96 -2.04
CA HIS A 25 -12.64 11.27 -3.46
C HIS A 25 -12.65 10.03 -4.36
N LEU A 26 -12.26 8.87 -3.83
CA LEU A 26 -12.28 7.61 -4.57
C LEU A 26 -13.72 7.13 -4.82
N PRO A 27 -14.09 6.78 -6.05
CA PRO A 27 -15.39 6.15 -6.33
C PRO A 27 -15.51 4.78 -5.61
N GLY A 28 -16.73 4.36 -5.30
CA GLY A 28 -16.95 3.02 -4.73
C GLY A 28 -16.81 1.87 -5.74
N GLN A 29 -16.87 2.18 -7.05
CA GLN A 29 -16.71 1.25 -8.17
C GLN A 29 -15.62 1.77 -9.09
N THR A 30 -14.41 1.29 -8.88
CA THR A 30 -13.19 1.64 -9.58
C THR A 30 -12.73 0.56 -10.57
N GLY A 31 -13.18 -0.68 -10.38
CA GLY A 31 -12.70 -1.84 -11.13
C GLY A 31 -11.26 -2.26 -10.79
N VAL A 32 -10.69 -1.77 -9.69
CA VAL A 32 -9.32 -2.12 -9.24
C VAL A 32 -9.32 -2.60 -7.80
N ALA A 33 -8.26 -3.31 -7.37
CA ALA A 33 -8.04 -3.65 -5.97
C ALA A 33 -6.97 -2.75 -5.36
N PHE A 34 -7.12 -2.39 -4.08
CA PHE A 34 -6.14 -1.60 -3.34
C PHE A 34 -5.51 -2.43 -2.23
N VAL A 35 -4.20 -2.33 -2.06
CA VAL A 35 -3.46 -2.95 -0.96
C VAL A 35 -2.58 -1.90 -0.29
N LEU A 36 -2.81 -1.64 0.99
CA LEU A 36 -2.11 -0.65 1.78
C LEU A 36 -1.06 -1.27 2.69
N VAL A 37 0.18 -0.80 2.57
CA VAL A 37 1.25 -0.97 3.55
C VAL A 37 1.45 0.37 4.27
N GLN A 38 1.14 0.38 5.56
CA GLN A 38 1.31 1.55 6.42
C GLN A 38 2.32 1.18 7.49
N HIS A 39 3.39 1.98 7.67
CA HIS A 39 4.29 1.81 8.82
C HIS A 39 3.50 2.05 10.12
N LEU A 40 3.46 1.03 10.98
CA LEU A 40 2.75 1.02 12.26
C LEU A 40 3.64 0.33 13.31
N PRO A 41 3.54 0.74 14.59
CA PRO A 41 4.07 -0.05 15.70
C PRO A 41 3.41 -1.44 15.71
N ALA A 42 4.20 -2.51 15.89
CA ALA A 42 3.72 -3.89 15.84
C ALA A 42 2.96 -4.34 17.10
N ASP A 43 2.96 -3.51 18.14
CA ASP A 43 2.64 -3.94 19.51
C ASP A 43 1.14 -4.02 19.79
N HIS A 44 0.30 -3.50 18.89
CA HIS A 44 -1.15 -3.44 19.05
C HIS A 44 -1.88 -3.72 17.75
N ARG A 45 -3.11 -4.24 17.86
CA ARG A 45 -4.04 -4.32 16.73
C ARG A 45 -4.23 -2.91 16.15
N SER A 46 -4.02 -2.78 14.85
CA SER A 46 -4.18 -1.51 14.17
C SER A 46 -5.64 -1.08 14.15
N ALA A 47 -5.93 0.16 14.55
CA ALA A 47 -7.23 0.78 14.38
C ALA A 47 -7.44 1.36 12.96
N LEU A 48 -6.50 1.11 12.04
CA LEU A 48 -6.45 1.79 10.74
C LEU A 48 -7.68 1.47 9.89
N VAL A 49 -8.17 0.23 9.92
CA VAL A 49 -9.40 -0.15 9.21
C VAL A 49 -10.58 0.64 9.75
N GLU A 50 -10.77 0.72 11.07
CA GLU A 50 -11.85 1.51 11.68
C GLU A 50 -11.72 3.01 11.37
N LEU A 51 -10.50 3.52 11.28
CA LEU A 51 -10.24 4.93 11.01
C LEU A 51 -10.46 5.31 9.54
N LEU A 52 -10.24 4.39 8.59
CA LEU A 52 -10.39 4.65 7.16
C LEU A 52 -11.82 4.43 6.65
N ARG A 53 -12.56 3.47 7.24
CA ARG A 53 -13.94 3.13 6.84
C ARG A 53 -14.88 4.34 6.68
N PRO A 54 -14.91 5.33 7.58
CA PRO A 54 -15.83 6.47 7.45
C PRO A 54 -15.60 7.32 6.20
N ALA A 55 -14.39 7.32 5.65
CA ALA A 55 -14.01 8.06 4.45
C ALA A 55 -14.23 7.26 3.16
N ALA A 56 -14.35 5.94 3.25
CA ALA A 56 -14.33 5.05 2.09
C ALA A 56 -15.72 4.75 1.53
N LYS A 57 -15.83 4.75 0.20
CA LYS A 57 -17.01 4.24 -0.54
C LYS A 57 -16.85 2.77 -0.96
N THR A 58 -15.63 2.23 -0.86
CA THR A 58 -15.28 0.83 -1.09
C THR A 58 -15.13 0.10 0.25
N PRO A 59 -15.43 -1.20 0.34
CA PRO A 59 -15.12 -2.02 1.51
C PRO A 59 -13.64 -1.93 1.91
N VAL A 60 -13.41 -1.58 3.19
CA VAL A 60 -12.07 -1.58 3.81
C VAL A 60 -11.98 -2.72 4.81
N SER A 61 -11.00 -3.60 4.63
CA SER A 61 -10.76 -4.77 5.48
C SER A 61 -9.27 -4.97 5.76
N GLU A 62 -8.96 -5.62 6.88
CA GLU A 62 -7.59 -6.09 7.14
C GLU A 62 -7.32 -7.32 6.26
N ALA A 63 -6.15 -7.36 5.63
CA ALA A 63 -5.74 -8.45 4.77
C ALA A 63 -5.51 -9.74 5.59
N SER A 64 -5.87 -10.88 5.02
CA SER A 64 -5.58 -12.20 5.58
C SER A 64 -4.64 -12.97 4.66
N ASN A 65 -3.86 -13.90 5.22
CA ASN A 65 -3.02 -14.75 4.40
C ASN A 65 -3.89 -15.66 3.52
N GLY A 66 -3.59 -15.72 2.22
CA GLY A 66 -4.38 -16.46 1.25
C GLY A 66 -5.60 -15.71 0.71
N THR A 67 -5.79 -14.43 1.07
CA THR A 67 -6.85 -13.61 0.46
C THR A 67 -6.59 -13.45 -1.03
N VAL A 68 -7.54 -13.91 -1.85
CA VAL A 68 -7.58 -13.61 -3.29
C VAL A 68 -8.06 -12.18 -3.46
N LEU A 69 -7.36 -11.38 -4.25
CA LEU A 69 -7.77 -9.99 -4.49
C LEU A 69 -9.09 -9.94 -5.27
N GLU A 70 -9.99 -9.08 -4.81
CA GLU A 70 -11.24 -8.74 -5.49
C GLU A 70 -11.19 -7.28 -5.96
N PRO A 71 -11.78 -6.95 -7.12
CA PRO A 71 -11.94 -5.56 -7.52
C PRO A 71 -12.86 -4.83 -6.53
N ASP A 72 -12.72 -3.51 -6.47
CA ASP A 72 -13.51 -2.64 -5.61
C ASP A 72 -13.38 -2.96 -4.12
N HIS A 73 -12.19 -3.44 -3.71
CA HIS A 73 -11.83 -3.69 -2.33
C HIS A 73 -10.54 -2.97 -1.93
N PHE A 74 -10.48 -2.55 -0.66
CA PHE A 74 -9.30 -1.95 -0.05
C PHE A 74 -8.80 -2.80 1.11
N TYR A 75 -7.66 -3.44 0.91
CA TYR A 75 -7.02 -4.33 1.88
C TYR A 75 -5.92 -3.59 2.65
N VAL A 76 -5.94 -3.66 3.97
CA VAL A 76 -4.95 -3.07 4.87
C VAL A 76 -4.01 -4.15 5.38
N CYS A 77 -2.70 -3.99 5.19
CA CYS A 77 -1.70 -4.88 5.78
C CYS A 77 -1.80 -4.83 7.31
N PRO A 78 -1.87 -5.98 8.01
CA PRO A 78 -1.86 -6.00 9.47
C PRO A 78 -0.49 -5.55 10.01
N ALA A 79 -0.49 -4.95 11.20
CA ALA A 79 0.71 -4.34 11.79
C ALA A 79 1.84 -5.33 12.17
N ASN A 80 1.54 -6.63 12.22
CA ASN A 80 2.46 -7.68 12.65
C ASN A 80 2.98 -8.56 11.50
N ALA A 81 2.77 -8.16 10.25
CA ALA A 81 3.24 -8.91 9.09
C ALA A 81 3.77 -8.00 7.99
N ASN A 82 4.71 -8.53 7.20
CA ASN A 82 4.95 -8.06 5.84
C ASN A 82 3.91 -8.68 4.90
N ILE A 83 3.58 -7.96 3.83
CA ILE A 83 2.68 -8.41 2.79
C ILE A 83 3.43 -8.54 1.46
N ALA A 84 3.12 -9.60 0.73
CA ALA A 84 3.55 -9.82 -0.65
C ALA A 84 2.35 -10.26 -1.49
N LEU A 85 2.47 -10.12 -2.80
CA LEU A 85 1.49 -10.63 -3.76
C LEU A 85 2.12 -11.77 -4.58
N GLU A 86 1.38 -12.87 -4.71
CA GLU A 86 1.78 -14.04 -5.49
C GLU A 86 0.54 -14.65 -6.15
N ASP A 87 0.54 -14.74 -7.48
CA ASP A 87 -0.57 -15.22 -8.31
C ASP A 87 -1.91 -14.50 -8.05
N GLY A 88 -1.88 -13.20 -7.73
CA GLY A 88 -3.06 -12.43 -7.33
C GLY A 88 -3.59 -12.76 -5.93
N VAL A 89 -2.80 -13.47 -5.12
CA VAL A 89 -3.13 -13.87 -3.75
C VAL A 89 -2.20 -13.17 -2.76
N ILE A 90 -2.79 -12.61 -1.71
CA ILE A 90 -2.06 -11.99 -0.61
C ILE A 90 -1.31 -13.07 0.19
N ARG A 91 0.00 -12.87 0.34
CA ARG A 91 0.86 -13.64 1.24
C ARG A 91 1.29 -12.78 2.40
N LEU A 92 1.01 -13.22 3.62
CA LEU A 92 1.46 -12.54 4.83
C LEU A 92 2.64 -13.31 5.44
N VAL A 93 3.73 -12.59 5.71
CA VAL A 93 4.91 -13.12 6.38
C VAL A 93 5.02 -12.46 7.75
N PRO A 94 4.93 -13.21 8.86
CA PRO A 94 5.08 -12.65 10.19
C PRO A 94 6.41 -11.89 10.34
N LEU A 95 6.37 -10.74 11.01
CA LEU A 95 7.60 -9.99 11.30
C LEU A 95 8.44 -10.75 12.33
N THR A 96 9.74 -10.86 12.08
CA THR A 96 10.69 -11.30 13.12
C THR A 96 10.82 -10.23 14.20
N GLU A 97 11.34 -10.57 15.38
CA GLU A 97 11.61 -9.60 16.46
C GLU A 97 12.46 -8.41 15.98
N ALA A 98 13.43 -8.65 15.10
CA ALA A 98 14.28 -7.61 14.53
C ALA A 98 13.57 -6.70 13.50
N GLN A 99 12.43 -7.15 12.97
CA GLN A 99 11.66 -6.45 11.94
C GLN A 99 10.39 -5.80 12.49
N LYS A 100 10.09 -5.96 13.77
CA LYS A 100 8.94 -5.28 14.41
C LYS A 100 9.07 -3.77 14.23
N GLY A 101 8.06 -3.14 13.63
CA GLY A 101 8.06 -1.71 13.30
C GLY A 101 8.70 -1.35 11.94
N HIS A 102 9.24 -2.33 11.20
CA HIS A 102 9.87 -2.16 9.89
C HIS A 102 9.15 -2.99 8.82
N MET A 103 7.88 -2.68 8.57
CA MET A 103 7.18 -3.18 7.38
C MET A 103 7.81 -2.54 6.14
N SER A 104 8.07 -3.33 5.10
CA SER A 104 8.73 -2.80 3.90
C SER A 104 7.74 -2.57 2.76
N ILE A 105 7.56 -1.30 2.40
CA ILE A 105 6.80 -0.87 1.22
C ILE A 105 7.51 -1.31 -0.05
N ASP A 106 8.85 -1.16 -0.11
CA ASP A 106 9.69 -1.61 -1.21
C ASP A 106 9.50 -3.11 -1.50
N ALA A 107 9.52 -3.95 -0.47
CA ALA A 107 9.35 -5.39 -0.63
C ALA A 107 7.97 -5.73 -1.22
N PHE A 108 6.91 -5.08 -0.73
CA PHE A 108 5.57 -5.28 -1.28
C PHE A 108 5.49 -4.83 -2.74
N PHE A 109 5.97 -3.62 -3.07
CA PHE A 109 5.96 -3.10 -4.44
C PHE A 109 6.79 -3.95 -5.40
N CYS A 110 7.93 -4.50 -4.97
CA CYS A 110 8.70 -5.46 -5.76
C CYS A 110 7.89 -6.74 -6.08
N SER A 111 7.18 -7.29 -5.08
CA SER A 111 6.30 -8.46 -5.32
C SER A 111 5.14 -8.11 -6.25
N LEU A 112 4.52 -6.94 -6.06
CA LEU A 112 3.44 -6.43 -6.91
C LEU A 112 3.91 -6.26 -8.36
N ALA A 113 5.10 -5.71 -8.59
CA ALA A 113 5.70 -5.56 -9.90
C ALA A 113 5.92 -6.91 -10.59
N GLY A 114 6.50 -7.87 -9.86
CA GLY A 114 6.74 -9.23 -10.36
C GLY A 114 5.44 -9.95 -10.74
N ASP A 115 4.42 -9.81 -9.91
CA ASP A 115 3.15 -10.54 -10.08
C ASP A 115 2.20 -9.89 -11.11
N GLN A 116 2.07 -8.56 -11.10
CA GLN A 116 1.07 -7.83 -11.89
C GLN A 116 1.63 -7.14 -13.13
N GLN A 117 2.94 -6.96 -13.24
CA GLN A 117 3.61 -6.38 -14.40
C GLN A 117 2.97 -5.03 -14.79
N GLN A 118 2.51 -4.86 -16.03
CA GLN A 118 1.86 -3.64 -16.52
C GLN A 118 0.54 -3.28 -15.83
N ARG A 119 -0.05 -4.21 -15.05
CA ARG A 119 -1.26 -3.95 -14.24
C ARG A 119 -0.93 -3.50 -12.82
N ALA A 120 0.35 -3.44 -12.45
CA ALA A 120 0.79 -2.88 -11.19
C ALA A 120 0.68 -1.36 -11.20
N VAL A 121 0.04 -0.79 -10.18
CA VAL A 121 0.10 0.63 -9.86
C VAL A 121 0.66 0.77 -8.47
N ALA A 122 1.66 1.63 -8.27
CA ALA A 122 2.21 1.88 -6.95
C ALA A 122 2.19 3.37 -6.61
N VAL A 123 1.78 3.67 -5.38
CA VAL A 123 1.52 5.03 -4.90
C VAL A 123 2.22 5.22 -3.56
N VAL A 124 3.14 6.19 -3.49
CA VAL A 124 3.79 6.60 -2.24
C VAL A 124 3.11 7.86 -1.70
N LEU A 125 2.68 7.81 -0.44
CA LEU A 125 2.07 8.93 0.29
C LEU A 125 3.00 9.44 1.38
N SER A 126 2.56 10.47 2.10
CA SER A 126 3.24 11.09 3.24
C SER A 126 3.94 10.08 4.16
N GLY A 127 5.20 10.38 4.47
CA GLY A 127 6.03 9.55 5.31
C GLY A 127 7.47 10.06 5.40
N THR A 128 8.21 9.56 6.39
CA THR A 128 9.63 9.85 6.58
C THR A 128 10.51 8.77 5.97
N GLY A 129 11.72 9.12 5.54
CA GLY A 129 12.67 8.16 4.98
C GLY A 129 12.47 7.95 3.47
N SER A 130 12.86 6.79 2.95
CA SER A 130 12.91 6.53 1.50
C SER A 130 12.18 5.26 1.07
N ASP A 131 11.49 4.57 2.01
CA ASP A 131 10.83 3.30 1.69
C ASP A 131 9.70 3.51 0.67
N GLY A 132 9.62 2.61 -0.30
CA GLY A 132 8.76 2.69 -1.47
C GLY A 132 9.48 3.18 -2.73
N ALA A 133 10.59 3.93 -2.63
CA ALA A 133 11.29 4.47 -3.79
C ALA A 133 11.88 3.38 -4.69
N ALA A 134 12.53 2.36 -4.11
CA ALA A 134 13.08 1.25 -4.89
C ALA A 134 11.96 0.38 -5.49
N GLY A 135 10.87 0.20 -4.76
CA GLY A 135 9.66 -0.48 -5.21
C GLY A 135 8.98 0.22 -6.37
N LEU A 136 8.87 1.55 -6.36
CA LEU A 136 8.36 2.31 -7.51
C LEU A 136 9.22 2.09 -8.75
N ARG A 137 10.55 2.09 -8.61
CA ARG A 137 11.46 1.79 -9.73
C ARG A 137 11.21 0.38 -10.30
N ALA A 138 10.97 -0.60 -9.43
CA ALA A 138 10.63 -1.97 -9.85
C ALA A 138 9.29 -2.02 -10.61
N VAL A 139 8.24 -1.37 -10.10
CA VAL A 139 6.93 -1.28 -10.77
C VAL A 139 7.05 -0.60 -12.14
N LYS A 140 7.82 0.50 -12.22
CA LYS A 140 8.05 1.20 -13.48
C LYS A 140 8.81 0.33 -14.49
N ALA A 141 9.84 -0.40 -14.04
CA ALA A 141 10.61 -1.31 -14.88
C ALA A 141 9.77 -2.48 -15.41
N ALA A 142 8.77 -2.93 -14.66
CA ALA A 142 7.81 -3.95 -15.06
C ALA A 142 6.68 -3.42 -15.98
N GLY A 143 6.72 -2.14 -16.36
CA GLY A 143 5.74 -1.50 -17.24
C GLY A 143 4.48 -0.99 -16.53
N GLY A 144 4.46 -1.00 -15.19
CA GLY A 144 3.37 -0.47 -14.38
C GLY A 144 3.39 1.07 -14.26
N LEU A 145 2.43 1.59 -13.49
CA LEU A 145 2.28 3.02 -13.21
C LEU A 145 2.71 3.35 -11.78
N THR A 146 3.29 4.54 -11.61
CA THR A 146 3.78 5.01 -10.32
C THR A 146 3.29 6.42 -10.05
N PHE A 147 2.94 6.69 -8.79
CA PHE A 147 2.55 8.00 -8.30
C PHE A 147 3.26 8.27 -6.98
N ALA A 148 3.61 9.54 -6.76
CA ALA A 148 4.03 10.05 -5.47
C ALA A 148 3.09 11.20 -5.09
N GLN A 149 2.72 11.29 -3.82
CA GLN A 149 2.06 12.48 -3.31
C GLN A 149 2.95 13.70 -3.58
N ASP A 150 2.36 14.83 -3.96
CA ASP A 150 3.11 16.08 -4.07
C ASP A 150 3.74 16.41 -2.69
N PRO A 151 5.08 16.53 -2.59
CA PRO A 151 5.78 16.83 -1.34
C PRO A 151 5.22 18.05 -0.61
N GLU A 152 4.75 19.07 -1.33
CA GLU A 152 4.18 20.29 -0.72
C GLU A 152 2.85 20.04 -0.01
N THR A 153 2.15 18.96 -0.37
CA THR A 153 0.88 18.55 0.25
C THR A 153 1.06 17.49 1.33
N ALA A 154 2.26 16.90 1.44
CA ALA A 154 2.56 15.86 2.39
C ALA A 154 2.84 16.46 3.78
N GLN A 155 2.32 15.83 4.83
CA GLN A 155 2.67 16.24 6.20
C GLN A 155 4.14 15.92 6.50
N TYR A 156 4.64 14.83 5.91
CA TYR A 156 6.04 14.42 5.91
C TYR A 156 6.42 14.07 4.48
N ASP A 157 7.38 14.81 3.94
CA ASP A 157 7.76 14.82 2.53
C ASP A 157 8.86 13.81 2.17
N GLY A 158 9.56 13.22 3.14
CA GLY A 158 10.71 12.35 2.89
C GLY A 158 10.46 11.21 1.90
N MET A 159 9.44 10.39 2.16
CA MET A 159 9.10 9.27 1.28
C MET A 159 8.66 9.76 -0.12
N PRO A 160 7.71 10.72 -0.24
CA PRO A 160 7.36 11.29 -1.54
C PRO A 160 8.52 11.92 -2.31
N GLN A 161 9.38 12.69 -1.64
CA GLN A 161 10.55 13.32 -2.25
C GLN A 161 11.52 12.26 -2.78
N SER A 162 11.84 11.26 -1.96
CA SER A 162 12.70 10.14 -2.37
C SER A 162 12.11 9.30 -3.51
N ALA A 163 10.79 9.27 -3.65
CA ALA A 163 10.09 8.58 -4.74
C ALA A 163 10.18 9.33 -6.08
N ILE A 164 10.36 10.66 -6.06
CA ILE A 164 10.48 11.51 -7.24
C ILE A 164 11.93 11.53 -7.78
N GLU A 165 12.91 11.40 -6.88
CA GLU A 165 14.36 11.41 -7.18
C GLU A 165 14.90 10.09 -7.81
#